data_AF-A0A162EWN7-F1
#
_entry.id   AF-A0A162EWN7-F1
#
_cell.length_a   1.000
_cell.length_b   1.000
_cell.length_c   1.000
_cell.angle_alpha   90.00
_cell.angle_beta   90.00
_cell.angle_gamma   90.00
#
_symmetry.space_group_name_H-M   'P 1'
#
loop_
_entity.id
_entity.type
_entity.pdbx_description
1 polymer ?
#
loop_
_entity_poly.entity_id
_entity_poly.type
_entity_poly.pdbx_seq_one_letter_code
_entity_poly.pdbx_strand_id
1 'polypeptide(L)'
;MKKNYRINSLFEFYEPLLTNKQKAYIQLYYADDYSLGEIAAEFSVSRQAVYDNIKRTEKILEGYEAKLHLYHDFVERNHEVDAISDYIKQNYHGDTQLIKMIQQLVNLEADSE
;
A
#
# COMPACT_ATOMS: atom_id res chain seq x y z
N MET A 1 0.29 -11.37 10.14
CA MET A 1 1.26 -10.90 9.14
C MET A 1 0.59 -10.56 7.80
N LYS A 2 0.05 -11.51 7.03
CA LYS A 2 -0.57 -11.23 5.71
C LYS A 2 -1.65 -10.13 5.71
N LYS A 3 -2.57 -10.16 6.69
CA LYS A 3 -3.65 -9.16 6.76
C LYS A 3 -3.13 -7.76 7.08
N ASN A 4 -2.11 -7.63 7.94
CA ASN A 4 -1.56 -6.32 8.30
C ASN A 4 -0.83 -5.70 7.12
N TYR A 5 -0.07 -6.51 6.37
CA TYR A 5 0.60 -6.07 5.14
C TYR A 5 -0.41 -5.57 4.11
N ARG A 6 -1.49 -6.33 3.85
CA ARG A 6 -2.54 -5.90 2.90
C ARG A 6 -3.15 -4.56 3.29
N ILE A 7 -3.58 -4.40 4.54
CA ILE A 7 -4.21 -3.14 4.98
C ILE A 7 -3.23 -1.98 4.89
N ASN A 8 -1.93 -2.20 5.18
CA ASN A 8 -0.92 -1.17 5.01
C ASN A 8 -0.78 -0.74 3.54
N SER A 9 -0.69 -1.69 2.61
CA SER A 9 -0.64 -1.36 1.19
C SER A 9 -1.91 -0.64 0.73
N LEU A 10 -3.11 -1.14 1.09
CA LEU A 10 -4.36 -0.45 0.74
C LEU A 10 -4.41 0.97 1.33
N PHE A 11 -3.85 1.17 2.52
CA PHE A 11 -3.77 2.49 3.12
C PHE A 11 -2.88 3.42 2.27
N GLU A 12 -1.71 3.00 1.82
CA GLU A 12 -0.85 3.81 0.93
C GLU A 12 -1.60 4.29 -0.33
N PHE A 13 -2.38 3.41 -0.98
CA PHE A 13 -3.15 3.75 -2.18
C PHE A 13 -4.39 4.62 -1.92
N TYR A 14 -5.02 4.51 -0.75
CA TYR A 14 -6.33 5.10 -0.49
C TYR A 14 -6.34 6.10 0.67
N GLU A 15 -5.20 6.40 1.28
CA GLU A 15 -5.06 7.37 2.36
C GLU A 15 -5.73 8.72 2.04
N PRO A 16 -5.58 9.30 0.83
CA PRO A 16 -6.20 10.60 0.51
C PRO A 16 -7.73 10.58 0.55
N LEU A 17 -8.36 9.41 0.48
CA LEU A 17 -9.82 9.23 0.50
C LEU A 17 -10.38 9.02 1.93
N LEU A 18 -9.50 8.96 2.94
CA LEU A 18 -9.89 8.79 4.33
C LEU A 18 -10.10 10.14 5.01
N THR A 19 -10.98 10.17 6.01
CA THR A 19 -11.07 11.31 6.92
C THR A 19 -9.83 11.40 7.81
N ASN A 20 -9.48 12.60 8.27
CA ASN A 20 -8.32 12.83 9.15
C ASN A 20 -8.28 11.88 10.36
N LYS A 21 -9.44 11.56 10.96
CA LYS A 21 -9.51 10.66 12.13
C LYS A 21 -9.23 9.21 11.76
N GLN A 22 -9.72 8.74 10.60
CA GLN A 22 -9.46 7.40 10.09
C GLN A 22 -7.99 7.24 9.72
N LYS A 23 -7.42 8.22 9.01
CA LYS A 23 -6.00 8.29 8.65
C LYS A 23 -5.12 8.23 9.90
N ALA A 24 -5.35 9.10 10.89
CA ALA A 24 -4.54 9.16 12.10
C ALA A 24 -4.51 7.81 12.86
N TYR A 25 -5.66 7.14 13.00
CA TYR A 25 -5.72 5.88 13.76
C TYR A 25 -5.06 4.72 13.01
N ILE A 26 -5.22 4.65 11.68
CA ILE A 26 -4.58 3.62 10.86
C ILE A 26 -3.07 3.85 10.79
N GLN A 27 -2.62 5.09 10.59
CA GLN A 27 -1.19 5.45 10.60
C GLN A 27 -0.52 5.02 11.91
N LEU A 28 -1.06 5.47 13.05
CA LEU A 28 -0.47 5.15 14.35
C LEU A 28 -0.42 3.65 14.61
N TYR A 29 -1.46 2.91 14.18
CA TYR A 29 -1.55 1.47 14.43
C TYR A 29 -0.69 0.62 13.49
N TYR A 30 -0.61 0.97 12.20
CA TYR A 30 0.05 0.16 11.17
C TYR A 30 1.45 0.63 10.79
N ALA A 31 1.73 1.94 10.87
CA ALA A 31 3.03 2.50 10.52
C ALA A 31 3.88 2.80 11.75
N ASP A 32 3.28 3.31 12.82
CA ASP A 32 4.01 3.72 14.03
C ASP A 32 4.00 2.66 15.15
N ASP A 33 3.39 1.49 14.92
CA ASP A 33 3.27 0.36 15.85
C ASP A 33 2.65 0.69 17.23
N TYR A 34 1.81 1.74 17.31
CA TYR A 34 1.09 2.07 18.54
C TYR A 34 0.06 0.99 18.87
N SER A 35 -0.04 0.64 20.15
CA SER A 35 -1.14 -0.16 20.65
C SER A 35 -2.45 0.63 20.69
N LEU A 36 -3.58 -0.08 20.65
CA LEU A 36 -4.91 0.52 20.80
C LEU A 36 -5.06 1.33 22.10
N GLY A 37 -4.30 1.00 23.14
CA GLY A 37 -4.30 1.72 24.41
C GLY A 37 -3.58 3.04 24.33
N GLU A 38 -2.43 3.08 23.64
CA GLU A 38 -1.66 4.31 23.41
C GLU A 38 -2.44 5.29 22.54
N ILE A 39 -3.05 4.82 21.45
CA ILE A 39 -3.93 5.66 20.61
C ILE A 39 -5.15 6.15 21.42
N ALA A 40 -5.72 5.30 22.28
CA ALA A 40 -6.86 5.70 23.11
C ALA A 40 -6.49 6.81 24.10
N ALA A 41 -5.31 6.73 24.71
CA ALA A 41 -4.78 7.75 25.62
C ALA A 41 -4.49 9.06 24.87
N GLU A 42 -3.78 9.00 23.74
CA GLU A 42 -3.42 10.13 22.88
C GLU A 42 -4.66 10.96 22.50
N PHE A 43 -5.74 10.29 22.09
CA PHE A 43 -6.96 10.95 21.64
C PHE A 43 -8.02 11.12 22.73
N SER A 44 -7.73 10.74 23.98
CA SER A 44 -8.69 10.78 25.11
C SER A 44 -10.02 10.08 24.78
N VAL A 45 -9.95 8.91 24.15
CA VAL A 45 -11.11 8.07 23.79
C VAL A 45 -11.00 6.69 24.44
N SER A 46 -12.05 5.88 24.33
CA SER A 46 -11.97 4.49 24.81
C SER A 46 -11.19 3.61 23.83
N ARG A 47 -10.51 2.59 24.36
CA ARG A 47 -9.84 1.55 23.54
C ARG A 47 -10.80 0.88 22.55
N GLN A 48 -12.06 0.71 22.94
CA GLN A 48 -13.10 0.16 22.07
C GLN A 48 -13.41 1.08 20.89
N ALA A 49 -13.48 2.41 21.13
CA ALA A 49 -13.73 3.37 20.07
C ALA A 49 -12.61 3.39 19.01
N VAL A 50 -11.35 3.22 19.44
CA VAL A 50 -10.20 3.07 18.52
C VAL A 50 -10.32 1.78 17.72
N TYR A 51 -10.58 0.65 18.39
CA TYR A 51 -10.74 -0.65 17.74
C TYR A 51 -11.85 -0.63 16.67
N ASP A 52 -13.02 -0.10 17.02
CA ASP A 52 -14.17 -0.05 16.12
C ASP A 52 -13.89 0.87 14.92
N ASN A 53 -13.17 1.96 15.12
CA ASN A 53 -12.77 2.85 14.05
C ASN A 53 -11.79 2.16 13.09
N ILE A 54 -10.72 1.54 13.60
CA ILE A 54 -9.76 0.79 12.77
C ILE A 54 -10.47 -0.28 11.96
N LYS A 55 -11.34 -1.09 12.60
CA LYS A 55 -12.09 -2.15 11.91
C LYS A 55 -13.05 -1.62 10.85
N ARG A 56 -13.64 -0.45 11.07
CA ARG A 56 -14.49 0.21 10.06
C ARG A 56 -13.65 0.71 8.90
N THR A 57 -12.50 1.31 9.18
CA THR A 57 -11.59 1.82 8.15
C THR A 57 -11.00 0.67 7.31
N GLU A 58 -10.63 -0.46 7.92
CA GLU A 58 -10.25 -1.69 7.18
C GLU A 58 -11.31 -2.07 6.13
N LYS A 59 -12.60 -2.04 6.50
CA LYS A 59 -13.70 -2.35 5.58
C LYS A 59 -13.88 -1.29 4.48
N ILE A 60 -13.60 -0.03 4.78
CA ILE A 60 -13.68 1.06 3.80
C ILE A 60 -12.57 0.90 2.76
N LEU A 61 -11.33 0.63 3.20
CA LEU A 61 -10.18 0.38 2.32
C LEU A 61 -10.43 -0.80 1.39
N GLU A 62 -10.91 -1.93 1.92
CA GLU A 62 -11.29 -3.09 1.10
C GLU A 62 -12.45 -2.75 0.14
N GLY A 63 -13.38 -1.89 0.56
CA GLY A 63 -14.48 -1.42 -0.28
C GLY A 63 -14.04 -0.49 -1.41
N TYR A 64 -12.98 0.30 -1.20
CA TYR A 64 -12.34 1.06 -2.27
C TYR A 64 -11.60 0.13 -3.22
N GLU A 65 -10.83 -0.82 -2.70
CA GLU A 65 -10.11 -1.79 -3.52
C GLU A 65 -11.05 -2.62 -4.40
N ALA A 66 -12.18 -3.06 -3.87
CA ALA A 66 -13.18 -3.81 -4.63
C ALA A 66 -13.83 -3.02 -5.79
N LYS A 67 -13.66 -1.69 -5.82
CA LYS A 67 -14.25 -0.81 -6.85
C LYS A 67 -13.20 -0.20 -7.77
N LEU A 68 -12.03 0.12 -7.24
CA LEU A 68 -11.00 0.90 -7.93
C LEU A 68 -9.82 0.05 -8.37
N HIS A 69 -9.58 -1.09 -7.71
CA HIS A 69 -8.53 -2.07 -8.07
C HIS A 69 -7.11 -1.49 -8.17
N LEU A 70 -6.81 -0.36 -7.53
CA LEU A 70 -5.53 0.32 -7.71
C LEU A 70 -4.36 -0.55 -7.24
N TYR A 71 -4.50 -1.18 -6.07
CA TYR A 71 -3.46 -2.06 -5.54
C TYR A 71 -3.34 -3.34 -6.36
N HIS A 72 -4.46 -3.97 -6.73
CA HIS A 72 -4.43 -5.15 -7.60
C HIS A 72 -3.75 -4.87 -8.93
N ASP A 73 -4.18 -3.81 -9.63
CA ASP A 73 -3.63 -3.48 -10.94
C ASP A 73 -2.15 -3.10 -10.85
N PHE A 74 -1.72 -2.49 -9.73
CA PHE A 74 -0.31 -2.24 -9.45
C PHE A 74 0.50 -3.53 -9.31
N VAL A 75 0.01 -4.48 -8.51
CA VAL A 75 0.68 -5.79 -8.32
C VAL A 75 0.78 -6.54 -9.65
N GLU A 76 -0.28 -6.56 -10.44
CA GLU A 76 -0.28 -7.22 -11.76
C GLU A 76 0.70 -6.54 -12.72
N ARG A 77 0.73 -5.20 -12.79
CA ARG A 77 1.70 -4.47 -13.62
C ARG A 77 3.14 -4.78 -13.23
N ASN A 78 3.46 -4.77 -11.94
CA ASN A 78 4.81 -5.11 -11.47
C ASN A 78 5.20 -6.54 -11.82
N HIS A 79 4.27 -7.48 -11.71
CA HIS A 79 4.52 -8.87 -12.10
C HIS A 79 4.87 -8.98 -13.60
N GLU A 80 4.16 -8.27 -14.47
CA GLU A 80 4.46 -8.23 -15.91
C GLU A 80 5.82 -7.55 -16.19
N VAL A 81 6.13 -6.46 -15.49
CA VAL A 81 7.42 -5.76 -15.60
C VAL A 81 8.59 -6.66 -15.16
N ASP A 82 8.41 -7.43 -14.08
CA ASP A 82 9.40 -8.40 -13.61
C ASP A 82 9.62 -9.51 -14.66
N ALA A 83 8.53 -10.05 -15.22
CA ALA A 83 8.61 -11.07 -16.26
C ALA A 83 9.35 -10.56 -17.51
N ILE A 84 9.06 -9.33 -17.96
CA ILE A 84 9.75 -8.68 -19.08
C ILE A 84 11.23 -8.47 -18.75
N SER A 85 11.53 -7.97 -17.55
CA SER A 85 12.89 -7.72 -17.09
C SER A 85 13.71 -9.02 -17.07
N ASP A 86 13.13 -10.11 -16.60
CA ASP A 86 13.80 -11.41 -16.54
C ASP A 86 13.99 -12.02 -17.93
N TYR A 87 13.01 -11.89 -18.82
CA TYR A 87 13.16 -12.30 -20.21
C TYR A 87 14.32 -11.55 -20.91
N ILE A 88 14.44 -10.24 -20.69
CA ILE A 88 15.51 -9.41 -21.27
C ILE A 88 16.86 -9.80 -20.69
N LYS A 89 16.98 -9.99 -19.37
CA LYS A 89 18.23 -10.46 -18.74
C LYS A 89 18.67 -11.81 -19.30
N GLN A 90 17.75 -12.71 -19.62
CA GLN A 90 18.08 -14.03 -20.16
C GLN A 90 18.48 -13.97 -21.64
N ASN A 91 17.75 -13.23 -22.46
CA ASN A 91 17.87 -13.28 -23.93
C ASN A 91 18.69 -12.12 -24.54
N TYR A 92 18.82 -11.00 -23.84
CA TYR A 92 19.41 -9.75 -24.33
C TYR A 92 20.41 -9.13 -23.33
N HIS A 93 21.12 -9.95 -22.55
CA HIS A 93 22.06 -9.49 -21.51
C HIS A 93 23.18 -8.54 -22.00
N GLY A 94 23.49 -8.52 -23.30
CA GLY A 94 24.47 -7.61 -23.91
C GLY A 94 23.90 -6.25 -24.33
N ASP A 95 22.56 -6.11 -24.40
CA ASP A 95 21.90 -4.86 -24.82
C ASP A 95 21.72 -3.92 -23.62
N THR A 96 22.81 -3.25 -23.29
CA THR A 96 22.87 -2.31 -22.16
C THR A 96 21.91 -1.13 -22.31
N GLN A 97 21.56 -0.73 -23.54
CA GLN A 97 20.59 0.33 -23.78
C GLN A 97 19.17 -0.13 -23.46
N LEU A 98 18.78 -1.33 -23.93
CA LEU A 98 17.47 -1.92 -23.61
C LEU A 98 17.30 -2.13 -22.09
N ILE A 99 18.32 -2.66 -21.42
CA ILE A 99 18.32 -2.86 -19.96
C ILE A 99 18.10 -1.53 -19.23
N LYS A 100 18.78 -0.47 -19.67
CA LYS A 100 18.63 0.86 -19.08
C LYS A 100 17.24 1.47 -19.33
N MET A 101 16.67 1.30 -20.52
CA MET A 101 15.33 1.79 -20.85
C MET A 101 14.25 1.14 -19.99
N ILE A 102 14.35 -0.17 -19.76
CA ILE A 102 13.43 -0.87 -18.85
C ILE A 102 13.60 -0.42 -17.41
N GLN A 103 14.84 -0.28 -16.91
CA GLN A 103 15.08 0.26 -15.57
C GLN A 103 14.50 1.67 -15.39
N GLN A 104 14.58 2.52 -16.42
CA GLN A 104 13.96 3.84 -16.38
C GLN A 104 12.42 3.77 -16.33
N LEU A 105 11.82 2.83 -17.07
CA LEU A 105 10.37 2.62 -17.06
C LEU A 105 9.89 2.16 -15.67
N VAL A 106 10.60 1.22 -15.04
CA VAL A 106 10.29 0.76 -13.67
C VAL A 106 10.38 1.90 -12.66
N ASN A 107 11.43 2.72 -12.74
CA ASN A 107 11.62 3.82 -11.78
C ASN A 107 10.57 4.94 -11.91
N LEU A 108 10.05 5.18 -13.12
CA LEU A 108 8.99 6.18 -13.33
C LEU A 108 7.67 5.79 -12.65
N GLU A 109 7.39 4.49 -12.53
CA GLU A 109 6.19 4.01 -11.84
C GLU A 109 6.33 4.12 -10.32
N ALA A 110 7.55 3.96 -9.77
CA ALA A 110 7.81 4.07 -8.33
C ALA A 110 7.78 5.52 -7.79
N ASP A 111 8.08 6.52 -8.61
CA ASP A 111 8.08 7.95 -8.21
C ASP A 111 6.68 8.60 -8.29
N SER A 112 5.68 7.89 -8.80
CA SER A 112 4.29 8.36 -8.93
C SER A 112 3.40 8.00 -7.73
N GLU A 113 4.01 7.37 -6.71
CA GLU A 113 3.40 6.86 -5.48
C GLU A 113 3.75 7.75 -4.27
#